data_AF-I3S421-F1
#
_entry.id   AF-I3S421-F1
#
_cell.length_a   1.000
_cell.length_b   1.000
_cell.length_c   1.000
_cell.angle_alpha   90.00
_cell.angle_beta   90.00
_cell.angle_gamma   90.00
#
_symmetry.space_group_name_H-M   'P 1'
#
loop_
_entity.id
_entity.type
_entity.pdbx_description
1 polymer ?
#
loop_
_entity_poly.entity_id
_entity_poly.type
_entity_poly.pdbx_seq_one_letter_code
_entity_poly.pdbx_strand_id
1 'polypeptide(L)'
;MIELEDAILYFNPYGGKMAEISSTDTPFPHRAGNLWKVQYQANWNKAGKDVADHYIGLTRKLHRYMTPFVSKNPREAFFNYKDLDLGINHNGKNSYAEGRVYGVEYFKDNFDRLVEIKTKVDPDNFFRNEQSIPTLPHRKN
;
A
#
# COMPACT_ATOMS: atom_id res chain seq x y z
N MET A 1 -24.92 14.77 -1.89
CA MET A 1 -24.34 14.14 -3.09
C MET A 1 -22.95 14.74 -3.27
N ILE A 2 -21.90 13.93 -3.43
CA ILE A 2 -20.57 14.45 -3.74
C ILE A 2 -20.42 14.36 -5.26
N GLU A 3 -20.39 15.49 -5.95
CA GLU A 3 -19.98 15.52 -7.35
C GLU A 3 -18.44 15.51 -7.38
N LEU A 4 -17.89 14.50 -8.06
CA LEU A 4 -16.45 14.35 -8.30
C LEU A 4 -16.28 14.48 -9.82
N GLU A 5 -16.26 15.70 -10.34
CA GLU A 5 -16.13 15.91 -11.79
C GLU A 5 -14.79 15.39 -12.35
N ASP A 6 -13.76 15.35 -11.50
CA ASP A 6 -12.37 15.12 -11.93
C ASP A 6 -11.71 13.84 -11.34
N ALA A 7 -12.47 12.97 -10.67
CA ALA A 7 -11.94 11.71 -10.12
C ALA A 7 -12.47 10.50 -10.89
N ILE A 8 -11.57 9.60 -11.28
CA ILE A 8 -11.87 8.39 -12.05
C ILE A 8 -11.68 7.15 -11.18
N LEU A 9 -12.61 6.18 -11.28
CA LEU A 9 -12.47 4.84 -10.73
C LEU A 9 -12.14 3.85 -11.84
N TYR A 10 -10.99 3.18 -11.75
CA TYR A 10 -10.65 2.08 -12.64
C TYR A 10 -10.91 0.74 -11.95
N PHE A 11 -11.65 -0.15 -12.60
CA PHE A 11 -11.91 -1.51 -12.15
C PHE A 11 -11.09 -2.49 -13.00
N ASN A 12 -10.19 -3.23 -12.35
CA ASN A 12 -9.41 -4.28 -13.00
C ASN A 12 -9.88 -5.63 -12.46
N PRO A 13 -10.48 -6.52 -13.26
CA PRO A 13 -10.99 -7.80 -12.78
C PRO A 13 -9.86 -8.71 -12.30
N TYR A 14 -10.09 -9.38 -11.17
CA TYR A 14 -9.21 -10.40 -10.61
C TYR A 14 -9.93 -11.75 -10.65
N GLY A 15 -9.18 -12.81 -10.91
CA GLY A 15 -9.71 -14.14 -11.26
C GLY A 15 -8.77 -14.83 -12.24
N GLY A 16 -9.26 -15.87 -12.93
CA GLY A 16 -8.46 -16.63 -13.90
C GLY A 16 -7.10 -17.01 -13.32
N LYS A 17 -6.02 -16.68 -14.04
CA LYS A 17 -4.66 -17.01 -13.58
C LYS A 17 -4.29 -16.41 -12.22
N MET A 18 -4.84 -15.24 -11.87
CA MET A 18 -4.58 -14.62 -10.56
C MET A 18 -5.16 -15.41 -9.39
N ALA A 19 -6.21 -16.21 -9.63
CA ALA A 19 -6.82 -17.06 -8.61
C ALA A 19 -6.12 -18.43 -8.47
N GLU A 20 -5.34 -18.84 -9.46
CA GLU A 20 -4.60 -20.11 -9.44
C GLU A 20 -3.25 -20.03 -8.70
N ILE A 21 -2.65 -18.83 -8.63
CA ILE A 21 -1.34 -18.60 -7.99
C ILE A 21 -1.55 -18.46 -6.48
N SER A 22 -0.73 -19.14 -5.68
CA SER A 22 -0.83 -19.02 -4.22
C SER A 22 -0.48 -17.60 -3.78
N SER A 23 -1.15 -17.10 -2.74
CA SER A 23 -0.87 -15.78 -2.15
C SER A 23 0.55 -15.66 -1.61
N THR A 24 1.25 -16.77 -1.39
CA THR A 24 2.62 -16.81 -0.84
C THR A 24 3.71 -17.14 -1.86
N ASP A 25 3.35 -17.42 -3.12
CA ASP A 25 4.32 -17.78 -4.18
C ASP A 25 5.26 -16.61 -4.50
N THR A 26 4.74 -15.39 -4.40
CA THR A 26 5.50 -14.14 -4.58
C THR A 26 5.13 -13.15 -3.47
N PRO A 27 5.88 -12.04 -3.30
CA PRO A 27 5.51 -11.02 -2.31
C PRO A 27 4.10 -10.45 -2.49
N PHE A 28 3.58 -10.42 -3.72
CA PHE A 28 2.26 -9.87 -4.03
C PHE A 28 1.14 -10.87 -3.65
N PRO A 29 0.32 -10.55 -2.62
CA PRO A 29 -0.55 -11.54 -1.99
C PRO A 29 -1.99 -11.54 -2.53
N HIS A 30 -2.39 -10.54 -3.32
CA HIS A 30 -3.78 -10.32 -3.70
C HIS A 30 -4.20 -11.26 -4.83
N ARG A 31 -4.55 -12.51 -4.47
CA ARG A 31 -4.85 -13.63 -5.39
C ARG A 31 -6.32 -14.03 -5.30
N ALA A 32 -6.61 -15.32 -5.15
CA ALA A 32 -7.96 -15.86 -4.99
C ALA A 32 -8.76 -15.13 -3.89
N GLY A 33 -10.04 -14.91 -4.13
CA GLY A 33 -10.95 -14.17 -3.23
C GLY A 33 -11.09 -12.67 -3.56
N ASN A 34 -10.20 -12.10 -4.38
CA ASN A 34 -10.34 -10.73 -4.88
C ASN A 34 -11.13 -10.71 -6.20
N LEU A 35 -12.21 -9.92 -6.25
CA LEU A 35 -13.03 -9.76 -7.46
C LEU A 35 -12.46 -8.70 -8.42
N TRP A 36 -11.99 -7.58 -7.86
CA TRP A 36 -11.49 -6.43 -8.62
C TRP A 36 -10.41 -5.71 -7.83
N LYS A 37 -9.39 -5.18 -8.51
CA LYS A 37 -8.55 -4.10 -8.00
C LYS A 37 -9.13 -2.76 -8.48
N VAL A 38 -9.48 -1.90 -7.52
CA VAL A 38 -10.04 -0.56 -7.79
C VAL A 38 -8.98 0.52 -7.55
N GLN A 39 -8.78 1.41 -8.53
CA GLN A 39 -7.89 2.58 -8.40
C GLN A 39 -8.70 3.87 -8.42
N TYR A 40 -8.38 4.79 -7.51
CA TYR A 40 -8.90 6.15 -7.47
C TYR A 40 -7.85 7.10 -8.04
N GLN A 41 -8.14 7.71 -9.19
CA GLN A 41 -7.17 8.56 -9.88
C GLN A 41 -7.76 9.95 -10.14
N ALA A 42 -6.94 10.97 -9.98
CA ALA A 42 -7.26 12.32 -10.41
C ALA A 42 -6.01 12.91 -11.08
N ASN A 43 -6.18 13.53 -12.24
CA ASN A 43 -5.11 14.15 -13.02
C ASN A 43 -5.45 15.63 -13.22
N TRP A 44 -4.43 16.48 -13.27
CA TRP A 44 -4.60 17.91 -13.49
C TRP A 44 -3.45 18.47 -14.31
N ASN A 45 -3.73 19.53 -15.08
CA ASN A 45 -2.75 20.16 -15.99
C ASN A 45 -2.28 21.54 -15.50
N LYS A 46 -2.76 22.00 -14.34
CA LYS A 46 -2.42 23.31 -13.77
C LYS A 46 -1.44 23.17 -12.60
N ALA A 47 -0.33 23.88 -12.63
CA ALA A 47 0.62 23.90 -11.52
C ALA A 47 0.05 24.68 -10.31
N GLY A 48 0.58 24.37 -9.12
CA GLY A 48 0.27 25.07 -7.86
C GLY A 48 -0.10 24.11 -6.74
N LYS A 49 0.34 24.44 -5.52
CA LYS A 49 0.07 23.63 -4.33
C LYS A 49 -1.42 23.46 -4.08
N ASP A 50 -2.18 24.55 -4.15
CA ASP A 50 -3.64 24.52 -3.91
C ASP A 50 -4.39 23.64 -4.93
N VAL A 51 -3.90 23.61 -6.18
CA VAL A 51 -4.43 22.71 -7.21
C VAL A 51 -4.12 21.26 -6.82
N ALA A 52 -2.86 20.93 -6.55
CA ALA A 52 -2.47 19.57 -6.16
C ALA A 52 -3.25 19.09 -4.92
N ASP A 53 -3.36 19.94 -3.89
CA ASP A 53 -4.10 19.64 -2.66
C ASP A 53 -5.58 19.38 -2.93
N HIS A 54 -6.20 20.12 -3.85
CA HIS A 54 -7.58 19.91 -4.26
C HIS A 54 -7.78 18.50 -4.85
N TYR A 55 -7.01 18.14 -5.89
CA TYR A 55 -7.15 16.86 -6.59
C TYR A 55 -6.78 15.66 -5.69
N ILE A 56 -5.72 15.77 -4.88
CA ILE A 56 -5.38 14.77 -3.85
C ILE A 56 -6.51 14.68 -2.81
N GLY A 57 -7.12 15.80 -2.45
CA GLY A 57 -8.28 15.86 -1.55
C GLY A 57 -9.48 15.08 -2.10
N LEU A 58 -9.74 15.15 -3.41
CA LEU A 58 -10.80 14.41 -4.08
C LEU A 58 -10.57 12.89 -4.00
N THR A 59 -9.37 12.41 -4.32
CA THR A 59 -9.05 10.98 -4.25
C THR A 59 -9.14 10.45 -2.82
N ARG A 60 -8.65 11.21 -1.83
CA ARG A 60 -8.81 10.89 -0.40
C ARG A 60 -10.26 10.83 0.04
N LYS A 61 -11.11 11.75 -0.43
CA LYS A 61 -12.55 11.76 -0.12
C LYS A 61 -13.24 10.51 -0.65
N LEU A 62 -12.94 10.14 -1.90
CA LEU A 62 -13.46 8.93 -2.53
C LEU A 62 -12.93 7.65 -1.86
N HIS A 63 -11.63 7.59 -1.55
CA HIS A 63 -11.03 6.49 -0.81
C HIS A 63 -11.71 6.29 0.55
N ARG A 64 -11.94 7.37 1.32
CA ARG A 64 -12.68 7.29 2.60
C ARG A 64 -14.12 6.82 2.41
N TYR A 65 -14.82 7.34 1.40
CA TYR A 65 -16.19 6.92 1.10
C TYR A 65 -16.29 5.43 0.79
N MET A 66 -15.27 4.85 0.13
CA MET A 66 -15.26 3.44 -0.26
C MET A 66 -14.91 2.46 0.87
N THR A 67 -14.51 2.95 2.04
CA THR A 67 -14.06 2.12 3.19
C THR A 67 -14.99 0.94 3.54
N PRO A 68 -16.33 1.08 3.62
CA PRO A 68 -17.19 -0.05 4.00
C PRO A 68 -17.42 -1.08 2.88
N PHE A 69 -16.97 -0.80 1.65
CA PHE A 69 -17.25 -1.62 0.46
C PHE A 69 -16.04 -2.39 -0.07
N VAL A 70 -14.85 -2.18 0.52
CA VAL A 70 -13.59 -2.79 0.07
C VAL A 70 -13.05 -3.76 1.13
N SER A 71 -11.89 -4.37 0.86
CA SER A 71 -11.21 -5.25 1.81
C SER A 71 -10.96 -4.56 3.16
N LYS A 72 -10.94 -5.37 4.21
CA LYS A 72 -10.71 -4.94 5.59
C LYS A 72 -9.91 -5.99 6.34
N ASN A 73 -9.17 -5.55 7.36
CA ASN A 73 -8.35 -6.38 8.23
C ASN A 73 -7.27 -7.22 7.51
N PRO A 74 -6.29 -6.60 6.82
CA PRO A 74 -6.13 -5.16 6.61
C PRO A 74 -6.91 -4.65 5.39
N ARG A 75 -6.98 -3.32 5.22
CA ARG A 75 -7.42 -2.74 3.95
C ARG A 75 -6.29 -2.94 2.94
N GLU A 76 -6.53 -3.71 1.90
CA GLU A 76 -5.47 -4.13 0.98
C GLU A 76 -5.07 -2.98 0.02
N ALA A 77 -3.76 -2.86 -0.24
CA ALA A 77 -3.17 -1.85 -1.11
C ALA A 77 -2.20 -2.47 -2.12
N PHE A 78 -1.94 -1.79 -3.24
CA PHE A 78 -1.05 -2.29 -4.28
C PHE A 78 0.27 -1.50 -4.31
N PHE A 79 1.39 -2.18 -4.02
CA PHE A 79 2.70 -1.53 -3.85
C PHE A 79 3.16 -0.66 -5.04
N ASN A 80 2.82 -1.02 -6.28
CA ASN A 80 3.20 -0.21 -7.44
C ASN A 80 2.41 1.10 -7.58
N TYR A 81 1.34 1.26 -6.82
CA TYR A 81 0.64 2.54 -6.62
C TYR A 81 0.97 3.02 -5.20
N LYS A 82 2.22 3.47 -5.00
CA LYS A 82 2.68 3.93 -3.70
C LYS A 82 1.78 5.04 -3.16
N ASP A 83 1.27 4.82 -1.96
CA ASP A 83 0.43 5.75 -1.23
C ASP A 83 1.03 6.02 0.15
N LEU A 84 1.58 7.23 0.34
CA LEU A 84 2.17 7.64 1.61
C LEU A 84 1.11 7.92 2.68
N ASP A 85 -0.17 8.06 2.32
CA ASP A 85 -1.26 8.23 3.29
C ASP A 85 -1.51 6.94 4.10
N LEU A 86 -1.04 5.78 3.63
CA LEU A 86 -1.08 4.52 4.39
C LEU A 86 -0.09 4.50 5.57
N GLY A 87 0.83 5.46 5.60
CA GLY A 87 1.87 5.58 6.62
C GLY A 87 3.27 5.59 6.02
N ILE A 88 4.20 6.16 6.77
CA ILE A 88 5.62 6.24 6.42
C ILE A 88 6.48 5.73 7.56
N ASN A 89 7.72 5.40 7.23
CA ASN A 89 8.75 4.96 8.14
C ASN A 89 9.87 6.01 8.20
N HIS A 90 10.14 6.51 9.40
CA HIS A 90 11.22 7.47 9.67
C HIS A 90 12.58 6.80 9.82
N ASN A 91 12.62 5.46 9.72
CA ASN A 91 13.80 4.62 9.82
C ASN A 91 14.55 4.77 11.16
N GLY A 92 13.81 5.07 12.23
CA GLY A 92 14.31 5.15 13.60
C GLY A 92 14.15 3.85 14.40
N LYS A 93 14.18 3.96 15.73
CA LYS A 93 14.02 2.80 16.65
C LYS A 93 12.71 2.03 16.47
N ASN A 94 11.67 2.71 15.99
CA ASN A 94 10.35 2.14 15.75
C ASN A 94 10.13 1.68 14.30
N SER A 95 11.20 1.57 13.50
CA SER A 95 11.11 1.29 12.06
C SER A 95 10.29 0.04 11.73
N TYR A 96 10.43 -1.05 12.49
CA TYR A 96 9.60 -2.25 12.29
C TYR A 96 8.11 -1.95 12.50
N ALA A 97 7.75 -1.27 13.58
CA ALA A 97 6.36 -0.97 13.93
C ALA A 97 5.72 0.01 12.91
N GLU A 98 6.43 1.08 12.54
CA GLU A 98 5.99 2.03 11.50
C GLU A 98 5.86 1.33 10.15
N GLY A 99 6.86 0.52 9.76
CA GLY A 99 6.88 -0.21 8.51
C GLY A 99 5.77 -1.25 8.39
N ARG A 100 5.38 -1.87 9.52
CA ARG A 100 4.30 -2.86 9.55
C ARG A 100 2.93 -2.25 9.24
N VAL A 101 2.70 -0.97 9.54
CA VAL A 101 1.41 -0.29 9.30
C VAL A 101 1.01 -0.38 7.82
N TYR A 102 1.85 0.10 6.91
CA TYR A 102 1.60 -0.01 5.46
C TYR A 102 2.01 -1.38 4.89
N GLY A 103 2.98 -2.05 5.51
CA GLY A 103 3.55 -3.30 5.01
C GLY A 103 2.53 -4.43 4.91
N VAL A 104 1.67 -4.57 5.92
CA VAL A 104 0.60 -5.60 5.89
C VAL A 104 -0.51 -5.27 4.90
N GLU A 105 -0.74 -3.98 4.60
CA GLU A 105 -1.71 -3.58 3.56
C GLU A 105 -1.21 -3.97 2.16
N TYR A 106 0.09 -3.80 1.90
CA TYR A 106 0.71 -4.18 0.62
C TYR A 106 0.95 -5.69 0.47
N PHE A 107 1.40 -6.36 1.53
CA PHE A 107 1.98 -7.70 1.44
C PHE A 107 1.27 -8.76 2.30
N LYS A 108 0.28 -8.38 3.11
CA LYS A 108 -0.46 -9.29 4.01
C LYS A 108 0.50 -10.19 4.80
N ASP A 109 0.25 -11.50 4.81
CA ASP A 109 1.03 -12.51 5.52
C ASP A 109 2.47 -12.66 4.96
N ASN A 110 2.77 -12.12 3.77
CA ASN A 110 4.12 -12.15 3.22
C ASN A 110 5.04 -11.10 3.84
N PHE A 111 4.52 -10.11 4.58
CA PHE A 111 5.32 -9.04 5.16
C PHE A 111 6.43 -9.56 6.08
N ASP A 112 6.13 -10.52 6.95
CA ASP A 112 7.11 -11.03 7.92
C ASP A 112 8.27 -11.74 7.22
N ARG A 113 7.98 -12.57 6.21
CA ARG A 113 9.01 -13.20 5.35
C ARG A 113 9.87 -12.15 4.63
N LEU A 114 9.30 -11.04 4.19
CA LEU A 114 10.05 -9.96 3.55
C LEU A 114 11.00 -9.27 4.54
N VAL A 115 10.55 -9.03 5.77
CA VAL A 115 11.37 -8.45 6.84
C VAL A 115 12.54 -9.37 7.21
N GLU A 116 12.30 -10.68 7.31
CA GLU A 116 13.37 -11.67 7.56
C GLU A 116 14.44 -11.64 6.46
N ILE A 117 14.01 -11.66 5.20
CA ILE A 117 14.92 -11.58 4.05
C ILE A 117 15.69 -10.26 4.07
N LYS A 118 15.00 -9.14 4.24
CA LYS A 118 15.60 -7.79 4.32
C LYS A 118 16.67 -7.74 5.41
N THR A 119 16.39 -8.27 6.59
CA THR A 119 17.32 -8.32 7.72
C THR A 119 18.57 -9.13 7.39
N LYS A 120 18.44 -10.21 6.62
CA LYS A 120 19.58 -11.05 6.22
C LYS A 120 20.45 -10.41 5.14
N VAL A 121 19.84 -9.77 4.14
CA VAL A 121 20.55 -9.28 2.96
C VAL A 121 21.00 -7.83 3.05
N ASP A 122 20.39 -7.04 3.94
CA ASP A 122 20.72 -5.64 4.21
C ASP A 122 20.53 -5.31 5.70
N PRO A 123 21.37 -5.87 6.60
CA PRO A 123 21.22 -5.76 8.05
C PRO A 123 21.34 -4.32 8.57
N ASP A 124 22.15 -3.48 7.92
CA ASP A 124 22.32 -2.07 8.26
C ASP A 124 21.22 -1.17 7.66
N ASN A 125 20.27 -1.78 6.95
CA ASN A 125 19.16 -1.12 6.28
C ASN A 125 19.60 0.03 5.38
N PHE A 126 20.66 -0.17 4.59
CA PHE A 126 21.20 0.84 3.67
C PHE A 126 20.18 1.20 2.58
N PHE A 127 19.52 0.21 1.99
CA PHE A 127 18.51 0.40 0.95
C PHE A 127 17.15 0.71 1.57
N ARG A 128 16.90 1.98 1.90
CA ARG A 128 15.68 2.43 2.57
C ARG A 128 15.04 3.67 1.94
N ASN A 129 13.73 3.79 2.11
CA ASN A 129 12.92 4.99 1.83
C ASN A 129 11.76 5.07 2.83
N GLU A 130 10.81 5.98 2.62
CA GLU A 130 9.67 6.22 3.49
C GLU A 130 8.71 5.02 3.59
N GLN A 131 8.76 4.06 2.65
CA GLN A 131 7.94 2.85 2.66
C GLN A 131 8.73 1.57 2.35
N SER A 132 10.03 1.52 2.66
CA SER A 132 10.84 0.32 2.48
C SER A 132 10.55 -0.71 3.58
N ILE A 133 10.64 -2.00 3.22
CA ILE A 133 10.58 -3.10 4.21
C ILE A 133 11.63 -2.83 5.31
N PRO A 134 11.24 -2.80 6.59
CA PRO A 134 12.16 -2.59 7.69
C PRO A 134 12.98 -3.85 7.98
N THR A 135 14.07 -3.70 8.74
CA THR A 135 14.78 -4.83 9.35
C THR A 135 14.15 -5.17 10.71
N LEU A 136 14.41 -6.39 11.19
CA LEU A 136 14.05 -6.75 12.57
C LEU A 136 14.81 -5.87 13.57
N PRO A 137 14.19 -5.48 14.68
CA PRO A 137 14.88 -4.76 15.73
C PRO A 137 16.02 -5.61 16.28
N HIS A 138 17.21 -5.03 16.43
CA HIS A 138 18.33 -5.72 17.07
C HIS A 138 17.93 -6.10 18.50
N ARG A 139 17.98 -7.40 18.83
CA ARG A 139 17.88 -7.83 20.23
C ARG A 139 19.08 -7.26 20.96
N LYS A 140 18.83 -6.40 21.97
CA LYS A 140 19.86 -6.14 22.98
C LYS A 140 20.02 -7.44 23.75
N ASN A 141 21.21 -8.04 23.67
CA ASN A 141 21.65 -9.07 24.61
C ASN A 141 21.76 -8.47 26.01
#